data_AF-F7Z9V9-F1
#
_entry.id   AF-F7Z9V9-F1
#
_cell.length_a   1.000
_cell.length_b   1.000
_cell.length_c   1.000
_cell.angle_alpha   90.00
_cell.angle_beta   90.00
_cell.angle_gamma   90.00
#
_symmetry.space_group_name_H-M   'P 1'
#
loop_
_entity.id
_entity.type
_entity.pdbx_description
1 polymer ?
#
loop_
_entity_poly.entity_id
_entity_poly.type
_entity_poly.pdbx_seq_one_letter_code
_entity_poly.pdbx_strand_id
1 'polypeptide(L)'
;MSIAIKVLAASVLVSGLAAQAGAVTVSSFTGTYDEATGVEATGDYDKIGSNLGAPNEVGDFQLVAGTNIFSGSISTPSDSGDVFNVVIGANQTLVGATLTFGDNVDAFNPYFGFPSPTWGLYESSITPTIFEYKVPNSNDTTSSFSSTQTFVRGPGTYNMVFANGTFGTNNGAVDYTMTFSVNETIIPPAVPLPAGFPLLFAGIAVLAGLKRRR
;
A
#
# COMPACT_ATOMS: atom_id res chain seq x y z
N MET A 1 -39.72 0.04 -39.58
CA MET A 1 -38.98 -1.23 -39.64
C MET A 1 -37.55 -0.92 -40.05
N SER A 2 -36.65 -0.74 -39.08
CA SER A 2 -35.22 -0.94 -39.23
C SER A 2 -34.63 -1.12 -37.82
N ILE A 3 -34.20 -2.34 -37.57
CA ILE A 3 -33.51 -2.82 -36.38
C ILE A 3 -32.03 -2.53 -36.59
N ALA A 4 -31.34 -2.01 -35.57
CA ALA A 4 -29.95 -2.36 -35.20
C ALA A 4 -29.22 -1.17 -34.57
N ILE A 5 -28.28 -1.31 -33.65
CA ILE A 5 -27.77 -2.40 -32.80
C ILE A 5 -27.04 -1.60 -31.70
N LYS A 6 -27.37 -1.85 -30.42
CA LYS A 6 -26.61 -1.32 -29.29
C LYS A 6 -25.31 -2.12 -29.19
N VAL A 7 -24.17 -1.53 -29.56
CA VAL A 7 -22.85 -2.05 -29.17
C VAL A 7 -22.44 -1.32 -27.90
N LEU A 8 -22.78 -1.90 -26.76
CA LEU A 8 -22.22 -1.52 -25.47
C LEU A 8 -20.78 -2.07 -25.46
N ALA A 9 -19.81 -1.20 -25.71
CA ALA A 9 -18.40 -1.53 -25.55
C ALA A 9 -18.13 -1.70 -24.05
N ALA A 10 -18.16 -2.94 -23.57
CA ALA A 10 -17.54 -3.30 -22.31
C ALA A 10 -16.03 -3.22 -22.50
N SER A 11 -15.45 -2.05 -22.19
CA SER A 11 -14.01 -1.90 -22.00
C SER A 11 -13.63 -2.73 -20.77
N VAL A 12 -13.14 -3.92 -21.03
CA VAL A 12 -12.53 -4.81 -20.05
C VAL A 12 -11.26 -4.12 -19.54
N LEU A 13 -11.33 -3.52 -18.34
CA LEU A 13 -10.14 -3.22 -17.54
C LEU A 13 -9.53 -4.57 -17.10
N VAL A 14 -8.63 -5.10 -17.92
CA VAL A 14 -7.65 -6.12 -17.49
C VAL A 14 -6.30 -5.43 -17.52
N SER A 15 -5.96 -4.81 -16.40
CA SER A 15 -4.62 -4.32 -16.13
C SER A 15 -4.26 -4.71 -14.70
N GLY A 16 -3.26 -5.58 -14.57
CA GLY A 16 -2.49 -5.69 -13.32
C GLY A 16 -2.76 -6.89 -12.42
N LEU A 17 -2.88 -8.11 -12.95
CA LEU A 17 -2.49 -9.30 -12.19
C LEU A 17 -1.15 -9.80 -12.71
N ALA A 18 -0.11 -8.97 -12.60
CA ALA A 18 1.25 -9.47 -12.72
C ALA A 18 1.53 -10.31 -11.47
N ALA A 19 1.69 -11.62 -11.63
CA ALA A 19 2.32 -12.44 -10.62
C ALA A 19 3.69 -11.83 -10.30
N GLN A 20 3.92 -11.46 -9.03
CA GLN A 20 5.07 -10.67 -8.55
C GLN A 20 6.42 -11.44 -8.61
N ALA A 21 6.82 -11.87 -9.79
CA ALA A 21 8.15 -12.41 -10.02
C ALA A 21 9.13 -11.24 -10.23
N GLY A 22 9.59 -10.63 -9.13
CA GLY A 22 10.56 -9.53 -9.19
C GLY A 22 10.68 -8.66 -7.94
N ALA A 23 9.80 -8.80 -6.95
CA ALA A 23 9.86 -7.94 -5.77
C ALA A 23 11.12 -8.20 -4.91
N VAL A 24 11.77 -7.12 -4.44
CA VAL A 24 13.00 -7.16 -3.64
C VAL A 24 12.71 -6.62 -2.25
N THR A 25 12.98 -7.43 -1.22
CA THR A 25 12.81 -6.97 0.18
C THR A 25 13.79 -5.85 0.53
N VAL A 26 13.26 -4.71 0.98
CA VAL A 26 14.05 -3.56 1.41
C VAL A 26 14.43 -3.72 2.88
N SER A 27 15.50 -4.47 3.12
CA SER A 27 15.92 -4.86 4.48
C SER A 27 16.39 -3.70 5.37
N SER A 28 16.77 -2.56 4.78
CA SER A 28 17.18 -1.35 5.50
C SER A 28 16.01 -0.55 6.07
N PHE A 29 14.77 -0.84 5.65
CA PHE A 29 13.62 -0.04 6.04
C PHE A 29 13.27 -0.21 7.53
N THR A 30 13.24 0.91 8.26
CA THR A 30 12.90 0.93 9.70
C THR A 30 11.72 1.86 10.02
N GLY A 31 10.83 2.08 9.05
CA GLY A 31 9.68 2.99 9.18
C GLY A 31 9.86 4.36 8.54
N THR A 32 11.05 4.68 8.02
CA THR A 32 11.24 5.85 7.16
C THR A 32 12.14 5.47 6.00
N TYR A 33 11.77 5.90 4.80
CA TYR A 33 12.56 5.75 3.59
C TYR A 33 12.56 7.05 2.80
N ASP A 34 13.69 7.37 2.21
CA ASP A 34 13.87 8.49 1.30
C ASP A 34 14.58 7.94 0.06
N GLU A 35 13.93 8.00 -1.09
CA GLU A 35 14.46 7.44 -2.34
C GLU A 35 15.81 8.08 -2.72
N ALA A 36 16.07 9.33 -2.32
CA ALA A 36 17.28 10.05 -2.66
C ALA A 36 18.51 9.53 -1.87
N THR A 37 18.29 8.87 -0.74
CA THR A 37 19.35 8.36 0.14
C THR A 37 19.30 6.85 0.35
N GLY A 38 18.25 6.18 -0.13
CA GLY A 38 18.08 4.74 -0.11
C GLY A 38 19.25 4.03 -0.79
N VAL A 39 19.83 3.04 -0.11
CA VAL A 39 20.99 2.30 -0.63
C VAL A 39 20.59 1.41 -1.82
N GLU A 40 19.34 0.99 -1.82
CA GLU A 40 18.75 0.08 -2.81
C GLU A 40 18.07 0.81 -3.97
N ALA A 41 17.84 2.11 -3.82
CA ALA A 41 17.20 2.95 -4.83
C ALA A 41 18.28 3.78 -5.54
N THR A 42 18.44 3.62 -6.84
CA THR A 42 19.22 4.59 -7.65
C THR A 42 18.48 5.92 -7.83
N GLY A 43 17.78 6.38 -6.80
CA GLY A 43 16.93 7.57 -6.80
C GLY A 43 15.48 7.36 -7.23
N ASP A 44 14.93 6.14 -7.17
CA ASP A 44 13.54 5.85 -7.58
C ASP A 44 13.04 4.55 -6.92
N TYR A 45 11.77 4.51 -6.50
CA TYR A 45 11.13 3.34 -5.90
C TYR A 45 10.92 2.18 -6.89
N ASP A 46 10.84 2.46 -8.19
CA ASP A 46 10.62 1.45 -9.24
C ASP A 46 11.91 0.81 -9.78
N LYS A 47 13.07 1.16 -9.19
CA LYS A 47 14.41 0.64 -9.53
C LYS A 47 15.11 -0.02 -8.33
N ILE A 48 14.35 -0.70 -7.47
CA ILE A 48 14.90 -1.32 -6.26
C ILE A 48 15.43 -2.72 -6.59
N GLY A 49 16.75 -2.86 -6.70
CA GLY A 49 17.40 -4.15 -6.90
C GLY A 49 18.76 -4.10 -7.60
N SER A 50 19.43 -5.26 -7.69
CA SER A 50 20.77 -5.35 -8.29
C SER A 50 20.73 -5.32 -9.82
N ASN A 51 19.58 -5.54 -10.46
CA ASN A 51 19.44 -5.47 -11.91
C ASN A 51 18.73 -4.16 -12.30
N LEU A 52 19.40 -3.04 -12.03
CA LEU A 52 18.99 -1.70 -12.44
C LEU A 52 18.58 -1.69 -13.92
N GLY A 53 17.28 -1.48 -14.19
CA GLY A 53 16.72 -1.46 -15.55
C GLY A 53 15.95 -2.72 -15.97
N ALA A 54 15.82 -3.73 -15.11
CA ALA A 54 14.79 -4.75 -15.29
C ALA A 54 13.42 -4.15 -14.96
N PRO A 55 12.42 -4.18 -15.86
CA PRO A 55 11.14 -3.47 -15.70
C PRO A 55 10.22 -4.00 -14.58
N ASN A 56 10.73 -4.75 -13.59
CA ASN A 56 9.90 -5.48 -12.61
C ASN A 56 10.53 -5.60 -11.19
N GLU A 57 11.61 -4.91 -10.86
CA GLU A 57 12.20 -4.97 -9.50
C GLU A 57 11.61 -3.87 -8.60
N VAL A 58 10.42 -4.13 -8.05
CA VAL A 58 9.74 -3.25 -7.09
C VAL A 58 10.16 -3.57 -5.65
N GLY A 59 10.30 -2.54 -4.80
CA GLY A 59 10.67 -2.73 -3.40
C GLY A 59 9.53 -3.27 -2.54
N ASP A 60 9.81 -4.30 -1.74
CA ASP A 60 8.95 -4.80 -0.67
C ASP A 60 9.35 -4.16 0.67
N PHE A 61 8.54 -3.21 1.14
CA PHE A 61 8.74 -2.52 2.41
C PHE A 61 7.91 -3.15 3.52
N GLN A 62 8.56 -3.79 4.49
CA GLN A 62 7.87 -4.30 5.68
C GLN A 62 7.53 -3.18 6.64
N LEU A 63 6.26 -2.79 6.69
CA LEU A 63 5.84 -1.69 7.53
C LEU A 63 5.92 -2.06 9.01
N VAL A 64 6.40 -1.12 9.83
CA VAL A 64 6.43 -1.26 11.28
C VAL A 64 5.15 -0.69 11.89
N ALA A 65 4.83 -1.10 13.12
CA ALA A 65 3.71 -0.49 13.84
C ALA A 65 3.96 1.01 14.06
N GLY A 66 2.91 1.82 13.91
CA GLY A 66 2.97 3.28 13.96
C GLY A 66 2.95 3.90 12.57
N THR A 67 3.68 5.01 12.44
CA THR A 67 3.71 5.85 11.25
C THR A 67 4.93 5.49 10.40
N ASN A 68 4.68 5.08 9.15
CA ASN A 68 5.71 4.75 8.18
C ASN A 68 5.78 5.86 7.13
N ILE A 69 6.96 6.41 6.86
CA ILE A 69 7.15 7.61 6.03
C ILE A 69 7.98 7.25 4.80
N PHE A 70 7.54 7.71 3.64
CA PHE A 70 8.21 7.56 2.36
C PHE A 70 8.32 8.94 1.72
N SER A 71 9.54 9.37 1.44
CA SER A 71 9.82 10.64 0.77
C SER A 71 10.38 10.39 -0.61
N GLY A 72 10.05 11.27 -1.55
CA GLY A 72 10.53 11.21 -2.92
C GLY A 72 10.25 12.48 -3.72
N SER A 73 10.63 12.47 -4.99
CA SER A 73 10.54 13.58 -5.93
C SER A 73 10.29 13.06 -7.35
N ILE A 74 9.22 13.53 -7.99
CA ILE A 74 8.83 13.05 -9.33
C ILE A 74 8.89 14.18 -10.35
N SER A 75 9.46 13.92 -11.53
CA SER A 75 9.50 14.92 -12.62
C SER A 75 9.38 14.29 -14.01
N THR A 76 8.25 14.54 -14.66
CA THR A 76 7.98 14.07 -16.03
C THR A 76 8.77 14.90 -17.04
N PRO A 77 9.37 14.28 -18.09
CA PRO A 77 9.22 12.89 -18.50
C PRO A 77 10.30 11.93 -17.97
N SER A 78 11.29 12.43 -17.25
CA SER A 78 12.44 11.63 -16.78
C SER A 78 12.03 10.59 -15.76
N ASP A 79 11.03 10.94 -14.94
CA ASP A 79 10.38 10.09 -13.97
C ASP A 79 8.85 10.32 -14.07
N SER A 80 8.13 9.22 -14.26
CA SER A 80 6.70 9.22 -14.57
C SER A 80 5.83 8.67 -13.45
N GLY A 81 6.44 8.30 -12.32
CA GLY A 81 5.72 7.84 -11.15
C GLY A 81 6.45 6.77 -10.37
N ASP A 82 6.00 6.60 -9.12
CA ASP A 82 6.56 5.64 -8.18
C ASP A 82 5.67 4.43 -7.99
N VAL A 83 6.29 3.26 -7.92
CA VAL A 83 5.62 2.00 -7.64
C VAL A 83 6.43 1.17 -6.66
N PHE A 84 5.81 0.79 -5.55
CA PHE A 84 6.40 -0.15 -4.60
C PHE A 84 5.34 -0.96 -3.88
N ASN A 85 5.77 -1.96 -3.12
CA ASN A 85 4.90 -2.77 -2.30
C ASN A 85 5.05 -2.41 -0.83
N VAL A 86 3.93 -2.33 -0.12
CA VAL A 86 3.89 -2.31 1.34
C VAL A 86 3.45 -3.67 1.86
N VAL A 87 4.21 -4.19 2.82
CA VAL A 87 4.00 -5.51 3.41
C VAL A 87 3.57 -5.35 4.86
N ILE A 88 2.41 -5.92 5.20
CA ILE A 88 1.82 -5.89 6.54
C ILE A 88 1.98 -7.26 7.19
N GLY A 89 2.62 -7.28 8.36
CA GLY A 89 2.87 -8.49 9.13
C GLY A 89 1.61 -9.09 9.76
N ALA A 90 1.71 -10.34 10.23
CA ALA A 90 0.59 -11.14 10.75
C ALA A 90 -0.19 -10.50 11.92
N ASN A 91 0.46 -9.63 12.70
CA ASN A 91 -0.10 -8.96 13.86
C ASN A 91 -0.28 -7.46 13.62
N GLN A 92 -0.45 -7.04 12.38
CA GLN A 92 -0.57 -5.64 12.01
C GLN A 92 -1.83 -5.41 11.18
N THR A 93 -2.32 -4.18 11.23
CA THR A 93 -3.44 -3.69 10.43
C THR A 93 -3.06 -2.34 9.83
N LEU A 94 -3.10 -2.23 8.52
CA LEU A 94 -2.96 -0.96 7.81
C LEU A 94 -4.28 -0.18 7.90
N VAL A 95 -4.25 1.02 8.48
CA VAL A 95 -5.45 1.79 8.83
C VAL A 95 -5.64 3.10 8.05
N GLY A 96 -4.65 3.48 7.25
CA GLY A 96 -4.75 4.64 6.39
C GLY A 96 -3.45 4.97 5.69
N ALA A 97 -3.59 5.88 4.72
CA ALA A 97 -2.47 6.45 3.99
C ALA A 97 -2.70 7.95 3.79
N THR A 98 -1.63 8.74 3.79
CA THR A 98 -1.64 10.17 3.47
C THR A 98 -0.60 10.46 2.40
N LEU A 99 -0.95 11.25 1.40
CA LEU A 99 -0.02 11.83 0.44
C LEU A 99 -0.01 13.33 0.64
N THR A 100 1.18 13.90 0.81
CA THR A 100 1.40 15.34 0.95
C THR A 100 2.47 15.78 -0.03
N PHE A 101 2.28 16.91 -0.70
CA PHE A 101 3.36 17.52 -1.49
C PHE A 101 4.30 18.30 -0.59
N GLY A 102 5.60 18.24 -0.91
CA GLY A 102 6.64 18.92 -0.18
C GLY A 102 6.58 20.44 -0.32
N ASP A 103 7.44 21.11 0.45
CA ASP A 103 7.47 22.57 0.51
C ASP A 103 7.95 23.23 -0.81
N ASN A 104 8.49 22.45 -1.75
CA ASN A 104 8.83 22.93 -3.07
C ASN A 104 7.59 23.15 -3.97
N VAL A 105 6.39 22.76 -3.54
CA VAL A 105 5.12 23.10 -4.20
C VAL A 105 4.43 24.21 -3.43
N ASP A 106 4.45 25.42 -3.97
CA ASP A 106 3.86 26.60 -3.36
C ASP A 106 3.24 27.56 -4.39
N ALA A 107 2.82 28.74 -3.93
CA ALA A 107 2.19 29.74 -4.79
C ALA A 107 3.11 30.34 -5.86
N PHE A 108 4.43 30.22 -5.69
CA PHE A 108 5.47 30.73 -6.59
C PHE A 108 6.12 29.61 -7.41
N ASN A 109 6.03 28.37 -6.96
CA ASN A 109 6.41 27.15 -7.67
C ASN A 109 5.22 26.16 -7.72
N PRO A 110 4.14 26.49 -8.45
CA PRO A 110 2.97 25.64 -8.51
C PRO A 110 3.30 24.29 -9.15
N TYR A 111 2.67 23.25 -8.62
CA TYR A 111 2.58 21.94 -9.24
C TYR A 111 1.91 22.04 -10.61
N PHE A 112 2.21 21.12 -11.54
CA PHE A 112 1.59 20.93 -12.85
C PHE A 112 1.23 19.47 -13.06
N GLY A 113 -0.07 19.19 -13.12
CA GLY A 113 -0.63 17.84 -13.18
C GLY A 113 -1.60 17.65 -14.32
N PHE A 114 -1.14 17.67 -15.58
CA PHE A 114 -2.00 17.44 -16.73
C PHE A 114 -1.41 16.43 -17.73
N PRO A 115 -2.01 15.23 -17.91
CA PRO A 115 -3.20 14.74 -17.19
C PRO A 115 -2.96 14.55 -15.69
N SER A 116 -4.03 14.59 -14.89
CA SER A 116 -3.98 14.39 -13.44
C SER A 116 -3.40 13.01 -13.10
N PRO A 117 -2.36 12.92 -12.26
CA PRO A 117 -1.85 11.64 -11.82
C PRO A 117 -2.81 10.97 -10.84
N THR A 118 -2.54 9.69 -10.66
CA THR A 118 -3.33 8.78 -9.84
C THR A 118 -2.46 8.29 -8.71
N TRP A 119 -2.97 8.41 -7.49
CA TRP A 119 -2.43 7.77 -6.30
C TRP A 119 -3.36 6.66 -5.86
N GLY A 120 -2.88 5.44 -5.80
CA GLY A 120 -3.69 4.27 -5.51
C GLY A 120 -2.98 3.23 -4.67
N LEU A 121 -3.78 2.44 -3.97
CA LEU A 121 -3.35 1.26 -3.26
C LEU A 121 -4.19 0.07 -3.69
N TYR A 122 -3.51 -1.00 -4.08
CA TYR A 122 -4.11 -2.17 -4.69
C TYR A 122 -3.72 -3.47 -3.96
N GLU A 123 -4.58 -4.47 -4.02
CA GLU A 123 -4.33 -5.82 -3.53
C GLU A 123 -4.56 -6.84 -4.64
N SER A 124 -3.86 -7.98 -4.58
CA SER A 124 -4.11 -9.09 -5.51
C SER A 124 -5.35 -9.90 -5.08
N SER A 125 -6.54 -9.29 -5.17
CA SER A 125 -7.81 -9.92 -4.79
C SER A 125 -8.91 -9.68 -5.84
N ILE A 126 -10.12 -10.21 -5.57
CA ILE A 126 -11.32 -9.95 -6.38
C ILE A 126 -11.83 -8.51 -6.26
N THR A 127 -11.42 -7.78 -5.22
CA THR A 127 -11.64 -6.35 -5.01
C THR A 127 -10.29 -5.65 -5.01
N PRO A 128 -9.63 -5.54 -6.18
CA PRO A 128 -8.22 -5.22 -6.24
C PRO A 128 -7.90 -3.78 -5.82
N THR A 129 -8.87 -2.87 -5.82
CA THR A 129 -8.67 -1.47 -5.44
C THR A 129 -9.05 -1.25 -3.97
N ILE A 130 -8.08 -0.83 -3.15
CA ILE A 130 -8.33 -0.38 -1.78
C ILE A 130 -8.78 1.07 -1.81
N PHE A 131 -8.00 1.93 -2.48
CA PHE A 131 -8.40 3.27 -2.87
C PHE A 131 -7.72 3.65 -4.19
N GLU A 132 -8.36 4.57 -4.90
CA GLU A 132 -7.77 5.28 -6.04
C GLU A 132 -8.20 6.74 -5.94
N TYR A 133 -7.22 7.64 -5.92
CA TYR A 133 -7.43 9.08 -5.82
C TYR A 133 -6.80 9.77 -7.03
N LYS A 134 -7.60 10.57 -7.74
CA LYS A 134 -7.09 11.44 -8.80
C LYS A 134 -6.56 12.72 -8.16
N VAL A 135 -5.26 12.92 -8.25
CA VAL A 135 -4.63 14.13 -7.74
C VAL A 135 -5.11 15.33 -8.56
N PRO A 136 -5.61 16.40 -7.92
CA PRO A 136 -6.12 17.58 -8.62
C PRO A 136 -5.11 18.11 -9.62
N ASN A 137 -5.61 18.62 -10.75
CA ASN A 137 -4.75 19.35 -11.67
C ASN A 137 -4.37 20.71 -11.06
N SER A 138 -3.28 21.26 -11.57
CA SER A 138 -2.68 22.51 -11.12
C SER A 138 -3.47 23.78 -11.42
N ASN A 139 -4.44 23.70 -12.33
CA ASN A 139 -5.12 24.89 -12.82
C ASN A 139 -6.03 25.55 -11.78
N ASP A 140 -6.30 24.87 -10.65
CA ASP A 140 -7.25 25.33 -9.65
C ASP A 140 -6.66 25.46 -8.22
N THR A 141 -5.40 25.06 -7.97
CA THR A 141 -4.81 25.07 -6.62
C THR A 141 -3.33 25.45 -6.62
N THR A 142 -3.02 26.63 -6.07
CA THR A 142 -1.65 27.14 -5.84
C THR A 142 -1.14 26.82 -4.42
N SER A 143 -1.71 25.82 -3.77
CA SER A 143 -1.49 25.53 -2.35
C SER A 143 -0.83 24.17 -2.15
N SER A 144 -0.23 23.99 -0.97
CA SER A 144 0.17 22.68 -0.47
C SER A 144 -0.98 21.69 -0.62
N PHE A 145 -0.67 20.51 -1.15
CA PHE A 145 -1.61 19.43 -1.35
C PHE A 145 -1.43 18.41 -0.24
N SER A 146 -2.54 17.97 0.36
CA SER A 146 -2.54 16.81 1.25
C SER A 146 -3.86 16.06 1.11
N SER A 147 -3.79 14.73 0.98
CA SER A 147 -4.94 13.85 0.86
C SER A 147 -4.76 12.66 1.79
N THR A 148 -5.76 12.40 2.63
CA THR A 148 -5.77 11.28 3.58
C THR A 148 -6.87 10.29 3.22
N GLN A 149 -6.49 9.03 3.11
CA GLN A 149 -7.36 7.89 2.82
C GLN A 149 -7.44 7.01 4.06
N THR A 150 -8.65 6.69 4.50
CA THR A 150 -8.89 5.80 5.65
C THR A 150 -9.50 4.50 5.17
N PHE A 151 -8.94 3.39 5.64
CA PHE A 151 -9.35 2.04 5.28
C PHE A 151 -8.84 1.06 6.33
N VAL A 152 -9.22 -0.22 6.27
CA VAL A 152 -8.70 -1.23 7.19
C VAL A 152 -8.29 -2.45 6.38
N ARG A 153 -7.03 -2.84 6.49
CA ARG A 153 -6.45 -3.99 5.79
C ARG A 153 -5.54 -4.78 6.72
N GLY A 154 -5.72 -6.10 6.72
CA GLY A 154 -4.96 -7.01 7.57
C GLY A 154 -3.58 -7.33 7.01
N PRO A 155 -3.00 -8.47 7.41
CA PRO A 155 -1.73 -8.96 6.87
C PRO A 155 -1.82 -9.21 5.37
N GLY A 156 -0.76 -8.83 4.64
CA GLY A 156 -0.68 -9.02 3.19
C GLY A 156 0.31 -8.08 2.52
N THR A 157 0.42 -8.24 1.20
CA THR A 157 1.22 -7.35 0.33
C THR A 157 0.26 -6.50 -0.50
N TYR A 158 0.50 -5.19 -0.49
CA TYR A 158 -0.30 -4.18 -1.18
C TYR A 158 0.58 -3.36 -2.10
N ASN A 159 0.12 -3.11 -3.32
CA ASN A 159 0.87 -2.35 -4.33
C ASN A 159 0.47 -0.87 -4.26
N MET A 160 1.44 -0.02 -3.95
CA MET A 160 1.33 1.43 -3.99
C MET A 160 1.70 1.88 -5.40
N VAL A 161 0.84 2.69 -6.01
CA VAL A 161 1.13 3.36 -7.28
C VAL A 161 0.87 4.85 -7.16
N PHE A 162 1.85 5.67 -7.55
CA PHE A 162 1.70 7.10 -7.73
C PHE A 162 2.22 7.51 -9.10
N ALA A 163 1.36 7.44 -10.12
CA ALA A 163 1.76 7.51 -11.52
C ALA A 163 0.62 7.96 -12.45
N ASN A 164 0.72 7.66 -13.75
CA ASN A 164 -0.34 7.85 -14.74
C ASN A 164 -0.80 9.31 -14.92
N GLY A 165 0.12 10.25 -14.78
CA GLY A 165 -0.10 11.66 -15.02
C GLY A 165 1.18 12.37 -15.43
N THR A 166 1.10 13.68 -15.49
CA THR A 166 2.29 14.54 -15.60
C THR A 166 2.63 15.04 -14.21
N PHE A 167 3.91 15.05 -13.88
CA PHE A 167 4.46 15.64 -12.66
C PHE A 167 5.44 16.73 -13.02
N GLY A 168 5.30 17.90 -12.40
CA GLY A 168 6.30 18.94 -12.48
C GLY A 168 5.92 20.15 -11.66
N THR A 169 6.89 21.03 -11.47
CA THR A 169 6.71 22.39 -10.97
C THR A 169 7.38 23.37 -11.94
N ASN A 170 7.23 24.68 -11.73
CA ASN A 170 7.94 25.67 -12.56
C ASN A 170 9.47 25.51 -12.46
N ASN A 171 9.95 25.03 -11.31
CA ASN A 171 11.36 24.94 -10.96
C ASN A 171 11.87 23.48 -10.85
N GLY A 172 11.14 22.48 -11.35
CA GLY A 172 11.64 21.11 -11.46
C GLY A 172 10.66 20.05 -10.98
N ALA A 173 11.15 19.16 -10.11
CA ALA A 173 10.40 18.03 -9.58
C ALA A 173 9.30 18.46 -8.60
N VAL A 174 8.42 17.52 -8.29
CA VAL A 174 7.40 17.60 -7.25
C VAL A 174 7.87 16.76 -6.09
N ASP A 175 8.22 17.37 -4.96
CA ASP A 175 8.58 16.59 -3.78
C ASP A 175 7.29 16.09 -3.13
N TYR A 176 7.34 14.92 -2.52
CA TYR A 176 6.19 14.36 -1.85
C TYR A 176 6.60 13.56 -0.62
N THR A 177 5.64 13.39 0.27
CA THR A 177 5.71 12.49 1.42
C THR A 177 4.46 11.64 1.44
N MET A 178 4.63 10.32 1.37
CA MET A 178 3.59 9.35 1.66
C MET A 178 3.76 8.82 3.07
N THR A 179 2.65 8.70 3.79
CA THR A 179 2.61 8.17 5.14
C THR A 179 1.63 7.02 5.23
N PHE A 180 2.03 5.89 5.80
CA PHE A 180 1.16 4.75 6.07
C PHE A 180 1.04 4.54 7.57
N SER A 181 -0.21 4.45 8.05
CA SER A 181 -0.50 4.24 9.47
C SER A 181 -0.82 2.77 9.72
N VAL A 182 -0.04 2.13 10.59
CA VAL A 182 -0.16 0.71 10.91
C VAL A 182 -0.43 0.55 12.40
N ASN A 183 -1.51 -0.14 12.74
CA ASN A 183 -1.79 -0.52 14.12
C ASN A 183 -1.22 -1.92 14.38
N GLU A 184 -0.70 -2.13 15.59
CA GLU A 184 -0.40 -3.47 16.08
C GLU A 184 -1.69 -4.11 16.60
N THR A 185 -2.04 -5.25 16.01
CA THR A 185 -3.11 -6.11 16.51
C THR A 185 -2.55 -6.93 17.66
N ILE A 186 -2.83 -6.50 18.89
CA ILE A 186 -2.51 -7.31 20.06
C ILE A 186 -3.39 -8.56 20.01
N ILE A 187 -2.82 -9.70 19.61
CA ILE A 187 -3.48 -10.98 19.81
C ILE A 187 -3.38 -11.26 21.31
N PRO A 188 -4.49 -11.23 22.08
CA PRO A 188 -4.42 -11.61 23.48
C PRO A 188 -3.86 -13.03 23.55
N PRO A 189 -2.96 -13.32 24.51
CA PRO A 189 -2.43 -14.67 24.67
C PRO A 189 -3.61 -15.64 24.75
N ALA A 190 -3.52 -16.76 24.05
CA ALA A 190 -4.56 -17.78 24.08
C ALA A 190 -4.87 -18.07 25.56
N VAL A 191 -6.07 -17.68 26.01
CA VAL A 191 -6.48 -17.92 27.39
C VAL A 191 -6.42 -19.44 27.56
N PRO A 192 -5.57 -19.96 28.46
CA PRO A 192 -5.51 -21.40 28.69
C PRO A 192 -6.93 -21.84 29.04
N LEU A 193 -7.49 -22.76 28.24
CA LEU A 193 -8.77 -23.37 28.56
C LEU A 193 -8.66 -23.84 30.03
N PRO A 194 -9.59 -23.46 30.91
CA PRO A 194 -9.52 -23.87 32.30
C PRO A 194 -9.29 -25.38 32.34
N ALA A 195 -8.25 -25.82 33.03
CA ALA A 195 -7.95 -27.26 33.21
C ALA A 195 -9.14 -28.04 33.81
N GLY A 196 -10.18 -27.33 34.28
CA GLY A 196 -11.48 -27.84 34.64
C GLY A 196 -12.19 -28.64 33.54
N PHE A 197 -12.04 -28.34 32.25
CA PHE A 197 -12.75 -29.12 31.21
C PHE A 197 -12.24 -30.57 31.09
N PRO A 198 -10.93 -30.83 30.96
CA PRO A 198 -10.38 -32.18 31.05
C PRO A 198 -10.69 -32.88 32.38
N LEU A 199 -10.66 -32.15 33.51
CA LEU A 199 -10.99 -32.69 34.83
C LEU A 199 -12.47 -33.06 34.98
N LEU A 200 -13.38 -32.30 34.36
CA LEU A 200 -14.81 -32.60 34.36
C LEU A 200 -15.09 -33.91 33.60
N PHE A 201 -14.47 -34.09 32.42
CA PHE A 201 -14.58 -35.33 31.66
C PHE A 201 -13.94 -36.52 32.39
N ALA A 202 -12.78 -36.32 33.02
CA ALA A 202 -12.16 -37.35 33.85
C ALA A 202 -13.05 -37.73 35.05
N GLY A 203 -13.66 -36.75 35.72
CA GLY A 203 -14.58 -36.97 36.83
C GLY A 203 -15.84 -37.75 36.43
N ILE A 204 -16.45 -37.41 35.29
CA ILE A 204 -17.63 -38.11 34.77
C ILE A 204 -17.28 -39.55 34.37
N ALA A 205 -16.11 -39.77 33.75
CA ALA A 205 -15.66 -41.11 33.36
C ALA A 205 -15.41 -42.02 34.57
N VAL A 206 -14.82 -41.48 35.65
CA VAL A 206 -14.62 -42.22 36.92
C VAL A 206 -15.96 -42.57 37.56
N LEU A 207 -16.90 -41.63 37.63
CA LEU A 207 -18.24 -41.88 38.18
C LEU A 207 -19.04 -42.91 37.37
N ALA A 208 -18.97 -42.86 36.04
CA ALA A 208 -19.59 -43.85 35.16
C ALA A 208 -18.98 -45.25 35.32
N GLY A 209 -17.65 -45.34 35.49
CA GLY A 209 -16.94 -46.59 35.76
C GLY A 209 -17.31 -47.23 37.10
N LEU A 210 -17.46 -46.41 38.15
CA LEU A 210 -17.85 -46.89 39.49
C LEU A 210 -19.30 -47.43 39.53
N LYS A 211 -20.22 -46.83 38.78
CA LYS A 211 -21.63 -47.28 38.72
C LYS A 211 -21.79 -48.66 38.05
N ARG A 212 -20.88 -49.06 37.17
CA ARG A 212 -20.96 -50.33 36.41
C ARG A 212 -20.49 -51.57 37.20
N ARG A 213 -19.91 -51.38 38.39
CA ARG A 213 -19.37 -52.47 39.25
C ARG A 213 -20.28 -52.83 40.44
N ARG A 214 -21.45 -52.23 40.56
CA ARG A 214 -22.52 -52.66 41.47
C ARG A 214 -23.66 -53.26 40.67
#